data_AF-A0A9N9ZG14-F1
#
_entry.id   AF-A0A9N9ZG14-F1
#
_cell.length_a   1.000
_cell.length_b   1.000
_cell.length_c   1.000
_cell.angle_alpha   90.00
_cell.angle_beta   90.00
_cell.angle_gamma   90.00
#
_symmetry.space_group_name_H-M   'P 1'
#
loop_
_entity.id
_entity.type
_entity.pdbx_description
1 polymer ?
#
loop_
_entity_poly.entity_id
_entity_poly.type
_entity_poly.pdbx_seq_one_letter_code
_entity_poly.pdbx_strand_id
1 'polypeptide(L)'
;MSQEQHPQQFLPDMGESPYLAEMPAPNPKRRLNATPWSTSFECDLIDTSNGVFTHEDLRLLANVNCSHLSSGTAPTLLSLKQHAQSLAILIKKISVSTGPVFIGDGTLTVENEAFDWLADLSKPYENIDKYHNLPLRALQNQIASEDEMLGVTHHCPLTIRKNLGGYARGRVRLPPYESGHGLLMHANECLELLDDDFGETGGLISMLPFSSGADSEQMACARNTLTGQWLIHHQHLTLRQRELECDLANLTDILAKEASIPRQILHYPPEEHDRRTKRQDRYILTNIGDDVTDLIHEHLDKREAEEQRHLRLCEARGVHTKGHDQGIIQLDVVSRVSRIKGHGKESPIFILPCSEEHPGVLATREAERKAPEIRLVARKPDKEAKRRQVFEAEVAAETARELERVRREHVVLRHLYEQQLALMVGMGNGPDEGKKRKRVEDGGSGNTERTP
;
A
#
# COMPACT_ATOMS: atom_id res chain seq x y z
N MET A 1 46.00 -11.98 26.13
CA MET A 1 44.74 -11.65 26.84
C MET A 1 44.11 -10.49 26.11
N SER A 2 43.31 -10.84 25.11
CA SER A 2 42.74 -9.90 24.15
C SER A 2 41.43 -9.37 24.72
N GLN A 3 41.34 -8.05 24.88
CA GLN A 3 40.07 -7.38 25.17
C GLN A 3 39.32 -7.19 23.85
N GLU A 4 38.27 -7.98 23.67
CA GLU A 4 37.27 -7.74 22.63
C GLU A 4 36.43 -6.52 23.05
N GLN A 5 36.63 -5.41 22.35
CA GLN A 5 35.71 -4.28 22.37
C GLN A 5 34.57 -4.63 21.42
N HIS A 6 33.38 -4.89 21.97
CA HIS A 6 32.16 -4.94 21.17
C HIS A 6 31.90 -3.56 20.54
N PRO A 7 31.61 -3.48 19.23
CA PRO A 7 31.17 -2.24 18.64
C PRO A 7 29.77 -1.92 19.16
N GLN A 8 29.61 -0.72 19.75
CA GLN A 8 28.31 -0.12 19.96
C GLN A 8 27.64 0.01 18.60
N GLN A 9 26.64 -0.84 18.34
CA GLN A 9 25.72 -0.65 17.23
C GLN A 9 24.97 0.65 17.50
N PHE A 10 25.41 1.73 16.86
CA PHE A 10 24.57 2.89 16.63
C PHE A 10 23.34 2.40 15.88
N LEU A 11 22.17 2.45 16.52
CA LEU A 11 20.92 2.43 15.76
C LEU A 11 21.02 3.54 14.70
N PRO A 12 20.65 3.29 13.44
CA PRO A 12 20.51 4.38 12.49
C PRO A 12 19.56 5.39 13.11
N ASP A 13 20.00 6.64 13.17
CA ASP A 13 19.12 7.76 13.45
C ASP A 13 18.05 7.70 12.35
N MET A 14 16.88 7.19 12.72
CA MET A 14 15.71 7.17 11.85
C MET A 14 15.34 8.65 11.71
N GLY A 15 15.96 9.30 10.73
CA GLY A 15 15.80 10.72 10.46
C GLY A 15 14.32 11.09 10.45
N GLU A 16 14.04 12.37 10.73
CA GLU A 16 12.70 12.95 10.67
C GLU A 16 12.01 12.46 9.39
N SER A 17 11.01 11.59 9.56
CA SER A 17 10.29 11.02 8.43
C SER A 17 9.58 12.17 7.71
N PRO A 18 9.90 12.44 6.43
CA PRO A 18 9.27 13.53 5.67
C PRO A 18 7.76 13.29 5.42
N TYR A 19 7.23 12.14 5.85
CA TYR A 19 5.83 11.75 5.76
C TYR A 19 4.97 12.16 6.97
N LEU A 20 5.57 12.70 8.05
CA LEU A 20 4.83 13.16 9.24
C LEU A 20 4.25 14.59 9.10
N ALA A 21 4.41 15.21 7.93
CA ALA A 21 4.07 16.61 7.71
C ALA A 21 2.58 16.87 7.40
N GLU A 22 1.81 15.84 7.00
CA GLU A 22 0.39 16.02 6.67
C GLU A 22 -0.46 14.92 7.31
N MET A 23 -0.50 14.93 8.66
CA MET A 23 -1.70 14.46 9.35
C MET A 23 -2.93 15.22 8.80
N PRO A 24 -4.13 14.60 8.76
CA PRO A 24 -5.32 15.20 8.17
C PRO A 24 -5.51 16.61 8.71
N ALA A 25 -5.78 17.55 7.79
CA ALA A 25 -5.86 18.99 8.02
C ALA A 25 -6.19 19.32 9.49
N PRO A 26 -5.34 20.08 10.19
CA PRO A 26 -5.40 20.24 11.63
C PRO A 26 -6.83 20.51 12.01
N ASN A 27 -7.45 19.58 12.75
CA ASN A 27 -8.82 19.76 13.16
C ASN A 27 -8.79 21.01 14.05
N PRO A 28 -9.30 22.17 13.62
CA PRO A 28 -9.06 23.45 14.32
C PRO A 28 -9.70 23.47 15.73
N LYS A 29 -10.39 22.38 16.06
CA LYS A 29 -11.06 22.07 17.32
C LYS A 29 -10.17 21.37 18.35
N ARG A 30 -8.96 20.92 17.98
CA ARG A 30 -8.03 20.16 18.84
C ARG A 30 -6.69 20.85 19.09
N ARG A 31 -6.45 22.00 18.46
CA ARG A 31 -5.14 22.65 18.45
C ARG A 31 -5.14 24.02 19.10
N LEU A 32 -4.12 24.27 19.92
CA LEU A 32 -3.75 25.60 20.39
C LEU A 32 -2.60 26.12 19.53
N ASN A 33 -2.78 27.32 19.00
CA ASN A 33 -1.76 27.98 18.19
C ASN A 33 -0.55 28.38 19.06
N ALA A 34 0.63 28.43 18.44
CA ALA A 34 1.80 28.97 19.09
C ALA A 34 1.60 30.42 19.51
N THR A 35 2.22 30.78 20.63
CA THR A 35 2.36 32.17 21.08
C THR A 35 3.84 32.54 21.04
N PRO A 36 4.22 33.82 21.26
CA PRO A 36 5.63 34.21 21.33
C PRO A 36 6.47 33.45 22.37
N TRP A 37 5.82 32.73 23.29
CA TRP A 37 6.48 32.01 24.37
C TRP A 37 6.01 30.55 24.55
N SER A 38 5.18 30.06 23.62
CA SER A 38 4.68 28.68 23.63
C SER A 38 4.71 28.10 22.22
N THR A 39 5.21 26.87 22.09
CA THR A 39 5.02 26.10 20.85
C THR A 39 3.58 25.62 20.77
N SER A 40 3.09 25.33 19.56
CA SER A 40 1.74 24.81 19.42
C SER A 40 1.55 23.51 20.20
N PHE A 41 0.31 23.33 20.64
CA PHE A 41 -0.05 22.26 21.55
C PHE A 41 -1.32 21.57 21.08
N GLU A 42 -1.25 20.24 21.00
CA GLU A 42 -2.37 19.38 20.65
C GLU A 42 -2.36 18.13 21.51
N CYS A 43 -3.52 17.78 22.06
CA CYS A 43 -3.71 16.57 22.85
C CYS A 43 -5.16 16.08 22.76
N ASP A 44 -5.38 14.80 23.07
CA ASP A 44 -6.69 14.16 22.96
C ASP A 44 -7.75 14.76 23.91
N LEU A 45 -7.30 15.28 25.06
CA LEU A 45 -8.19 15.90 26.07
C LEU A 45 -8.80 17.22 25.61
N ILE A 46 -8.10 17.97 24.76
CA ILE A 46 -8.49 19.31 24.31
C ILE A 46 -9.60 19.29 23.27
N ASP A 47 -9.95 18.12 22.74
CA ASP A 47 -11.03 18.01 21.77
C ASP A 47 -12.37 18.50 22.35
N THR A 48 -12.86 19.60 21.77
CA THR A 48 -14.19 20.18 22.10
C THR A 48 -15.34 19.21 21.92
N SER A 49 -15.19 18.13 21.14
CA SER A 49 -16.20 17.09 20.99
C SER A 49 -16.43 16.27 22.28
N ASN A 50 -15.41 16.19 23.15
CA ASN A 50 -15.49 15.45 24.42
C ASN A 50 -16.28 16.22 25.50
N GLY A 51 -16.64 17.48 25.25
CA GLY A 51 -17.45 18.31 26.17
C GLY A 51 -16.73 18.79 27.43
N VAL A 52 -15.46 18.40 27.65
CA VAL A 52 -14.65 18.81 28.80
C VAL A 52 -14.20 20.28 28.68
N PHE A 53 -13.79 20.66 27.46
CA PHE A 53 -13.34 22.02 27.15
C PHE A 53 -14.24 22.67 26.10
N THR A 54 -14.57 23.93 26.32
CA THR A 54 -15.28 24.79 25.36
C THR A 54 -14.28 25.59 24.52
N HIS A 55 -14.72 26.16 23.39
CA HIS A 55 -13.88 27.05 22.59
C HIS A 55 -13.36 28.28 23.34
N GLU A 56 -14.09 28.75 24.36
CA GLU A 56 -13.65 29.84 25.24
C GLU A 56 -12.54 29.37 26.18
N ASP A 57 -12.65 28.17 26.74
CA ASP A 57 -11.62 27.56 27.56
C ASP A 57 -10.31 27.40 26.77
N LEU A 58 -10.38 27.03 25.48
CA LEU A 58 -9.19 26.89 24.63
C LEU A 58 -8.38 28.17 24.51
N ARG A 59 -9.04 29.35 24.46
CA ARG A 59 -8.35 30.63 24.42
C ARG A 59 -7.57 30.90 25.72
N LEU A 60 -8.11 30.45 26.84
CA LEU A 60 -7.49 30.59 28.16
C LEU A 60 -6.32 29.62 28.35
N LEU A 61 -6.26 28.55 27.56
CA LEU A 61 -5.20 27.54 27.58
C LEU A 61 -4.02 27.84 26.64
N ALA A 62 -4.04 28.95 25.89
CA ALA A 62 -3.02 29.27 24.88
C ALA A 62 -1.56 29.28 25.41
N ASN A 63 -1.37 29.55 26.71
CA ASN A 63 -0.04 29.62 27.34
C ASN A 63 0.32 28.38 28.17
N VAL A 64 -0.37 27.23 27.98
CA VAL A 64 -0.09 26.00 28.75
C VAL A 64 1.30 25.44 28.45
N ASN A 65 1.69 25.39 27.18
CA ASN A 65 2.96 24.83 26.74
C ASN A 65 4.08 25.89 26.84
N CYS A 66 4.67 26.10 28.00
CA CYS A 66 5.59 27.24 28.19
C CYS A 66 7.06 26.93 27.87
N SER A 67 7.74 27.88 27.23
CA SER A 67 9.21 27.97 27.17
C SER A 67 9.76 29.24 27.84
N HIS A 68 8.96 29.92 28.66
CA HIS A 68 9.26 31.25 29.26
C HIS A 68 10.62 31.38 29.95
N LEU A 69 11.11 30.32 30.61
CA LEU A 69 12.38 30.35 31.35
C LEU A 69 13.52 29.61 30.63
N SER A 70 13.23 29.01 29.47
CA SER A 70 14.19 28.21 28.68
C SER A 70 14.47 28.80 27.30
N SER A 71 13.71 29.81 26.86
CA SER A 71 13.73 30.40 25.51
C SER A 71 14.78 31.51 25.31
N GLY A 72 15.63 31.80 26.30
CA GLY A 72 16.66 32.84 26.21
C GLY A 72 16.14 34.29 26.26
N THR A 73 14.86 34.53 25.97
CA THR A 73 14.19 35.83 26.13
C THR A 73 13.60 36.00 27.53
N ALA A 74 13.77 37.17 28.14
CA ALA A 74 13.21 37.46 29.46
C ALA A 74 11.66 37.57 29.40
N PRO A 75 10.91 36.79 30.21
CA PRO A 75 9.45 36.85 30.22
C PRO A 75 8.94 38.10 30.95
N THR A 76 7.73 38.53 30.60
CA THR A 76 7.04 39.62 31.31
C THR A 76 6.25 39.08 32.50
N LEU A 77 5.97 39.93 33.50
CA LEU A 77 5.08 39.55 34.61
C LEU A 77 3.67 39.19 34.13
N LEU A 78 3.19 39.83 33.06
CA LEU A 78 1.90 39.51 32.45
C LEU A 78 1.90 38.10 31.87
N SER A 79 2.92 37.74 31.10
CA SER A 79 3.02 36.41 30.47
C SER A 79 3.14 35.30 31.52
N LEU A 80 3.88 35.54 32.62
CA LEU A 80 3.95 34.59 33.73
C LEU A 80 2.58 34.40 34.41
N LYS A 81 1.81 35.48 34.61
CA LYS A 81 0.46 35.39 35.16
C LYS A 81 -0.51 34.67 34.22
N GLN A 82 -0.40 34.90 32.91
CA GLN A 82 -1.21 34.20 31.91
C GLN A 82 -0.90 32.70 31.87
N HIS A 83 0.37 32.31 31.98
CA HIS A 83 0.77 30.92 32.11
C HIS A 83 0.19 30.28 33.39
N ALA A 84 0.36 30.93 34.55
CA ALA A 84 -0.19 30.45 35.82
C ALA A 84 -1.73 30.30 35.78
N GLN A 85 -2.42 31.26 35.15
CA GLN A 85 -3.87 31.19 34.94
C GLN A 85 -4.25 29.98 34.07
N SER A 86 -3.53 29.74 32.99
CA SER A 86 -3.79 28.62 32.08
C SER A 86 -3.63 27.25 32.77
N LEU A 87 -2.60 27.09 33.60
CA LEU A 87 -2.39 25.88 34.40
C LEU A 87 -3.46 25.70 35.48
N ALA A 88 -3.86 26.78 36.16
CA ALA A 88 -4.91 26.70 37.17
C ALA A 88 -6.26 26.27 36.56
N ILE A 89 -6.60 26.77 35.36
CA ILE A 89 -7.80 26.35 34.63
C ILE A 89 -7.70 24.89 34.19
N LEU A 90 -6.53 24.47 33.71
CA LEU A 90 -6.28 23.08 33.32
C LEU A 90 -6.47 22.12 34.50
N ILE A 91 -5.87 22.43 35.64
CA ILE A 91 -6.01 21.65 36.88
C ILE A 91 -7.49 21.58 37.26
N LYS A 92 -8.20 22.73 37.30
CA LYS A 92 -9.65 22.79 37.62
C LYS A 92 -10.51 21.83 36.80
N LYS A 93 -10.16 21.65 35.52
CA LYS A 93 -10.95 20.87 34.56
C LYS A 93 -10.64 19.38 34.60
N ILE A 94 -9.47 19.00 35.11
CA ILE A 94 -9.00 17.61 35.13
C ILE A 94 -9.17 16.99 36.51
N SER A 95 -8.99 17.76 37.58
CA SER A 95 -9.22 17.29 38.95
C SER A 95 -10.65 17.59 39.39
N VAL A 96 -11.22 16.64 40.14
CA VAL A 96 -12.52 16.81 40.78
C VAL A 96 -12.24 17.25 42.21
N SER A 97 -12.62 18.50 42.53
CA SER A 97 -12.51 19.01 43.91
C SER A 97 -13.73 18.57 44.71
N THR A 98 -13.50 18.04 45.92
CA THR A 98 -14.55 17.53 46.81
C THR A 98 -14.94 18.50 47.91
N GLY A 99 -14.14 19.54 48.16
CA GLY A 99 -14.38 20.53 49.20
C GLY A 99 -13.71 21.88 48.93
N PRO A 100 -14.13 22.93 49.65
CA PRO A 100 -13.52 24.25 49.54
C PRO A 100 -12.11 24.26 50.15
N VAL A 101 -11.15 24.84 49.43
CA VAL A 101 -9.81 25.12 49.95
C VAL A 101 -9.77 26.57 50.45
N PHE A 102 -9.33 26.77 51.69
CA PHE A 102 -9.12 28.08 52.28
C PHE A 102 -7.66 28.51 52.09
N ILE A 103 -7.46 29.76 51.67
CA ILE A 103 -6.14 30.34 51.41
C ILE A 103 -5.75 31.22 52.60
N GLY A 104 -4.64 30.89 53.27
CA GLY A 104 -4.07 31.70 54.34
C GLY A 104 -3.58 30.90 55.55
N ASP A 105 -2.71 31.54 56.33
CA ASP A 105 -2.08 30.93 57.51
C ASP A 105 -3.14 30.64 58.59
N GLY A 106 -3.42 29.36 58.83
CA GLY A 106 -4.18 28.89 59.99
C GLY A 106 -5.54 28.23 59.72
N THR A 107 -5.92 27.99 58.46
CA THR A 107 -7.13 27.22 58.13
C THR A 107 -6.83 25.74 57.93
N LEU A 108 -7.75 24.87 58.37
CA LEU A 108 -7.71 23.42 58.11
C LEU A 108 -7.68 23.18 56.59
N THR A 109 -6.52 22.83 56.06
CA THR A 109 -6.34 22.46 54.66
C THR A 109 -6.88 21.05 54.45
N VAL A 110 -7.84 20.93 53.53
CA VAL A 110 -8.25 19.61 53.03
C VAL A 110 -7.15 19.17 52.06
N GLU A 111 -6.35 18.19 52.47
CA GLU A 111 -5.28 17.61 51.65
C GLU A 111 -5.87 16.85 50.45
N ASN A 112 -5.17 16.84 49.30
CA ASN A 112 -5.56 16.16 48.05
C ASN A 112 -6.71 16.83 47.27
N GLU A 113 -6.92 18.13 47.48
CA GLU A 113 -7.83 18.94 46.67
C GLU A 113 -7.12 19.59 45.48
N ALA A 114 -7.87 19.94 44.43
CA ALA A 114 -7.35 20.52 43.19
C ALA A 114 -6.41 21.73 43.37
N PHE A 115 -6.60 22.50 44.44
CA PHE A 115 -5.90 23.75 44.71
C PHE A 115 -5.29 23.80 46.11
N ASP A 116 -5.06 22.64 46.73
CA ASP A 116 -4.41 22.52 48.04
C ASP A 116 -3.02 23.19 48.08
N TRP A 117 -2.28 23.16 46.97
CA TRP A 117 -0.97 23.81 46.81
C TRP A 117 -0.97 25.34 46.96
N LEU A 118 -2.14 25.99 46.87
CA LEU A 118 -2.26 27.43 47.10
C LEU A 118 -2.34 27.82 48.58
N ALA A 119 -2.51 26.86 49.49
CA ALA A 119 -2.67 27.14 50.91
C ALA A 119 -1.38 27.63 51.59
N ASP A 120 -0.23 27.06 51.23
CA ASP A 120 1.09 27.47 51.74
C ASP A 120 2.09 27.56 50.58
N LEU A 121 2.41 28.79 50.16
CA LEU A 121 3.40 29.06 49.10
C LEU A 121 4.83 29.19 49.65
N SER A 122 5.01 29.11 50.97
CA SER A 122 6.34 29.25 51.60
C SER A 122 7.18 27.98 51.54
N LYS A 123 6.56 26.83 51.22
CA LYS A 123 7.18 25.51 51.11
C LYS A 123 6.92 24.87 49.74
N PRO A 124 7.83 24.01 49.25
CA PRO A 124 7.57 23.19 48.07
C PRO A 124 6.36 22.28 48.27
N TYR A 125 5.53 22.13 47.23
CA TYR A 125 4.39 21.22 47.27
C TYR A 125 4.85 19.76 47.17
N GLU A 126 4.45 18.93 48.14
CA GLU A 126 4.71 17.49 48.17
C GLU A 126 3.39 16.74 48.42
N ASN A 127 3.12 15.70 47.62
CA ASN A 127 1.94 14.85 47.79
C ASN A 127 2.33 13.36 47.67
N ILE A 128 1.92 12.59 48.67
CA ILE A 128 2.23 11.15 48.81
C ILE A 128 1.21 10.29 48.05
N ASP A 129 0.07 10.86 47.65
CA ASP A 129 -0.98 10.13 46.95
C ASP A 129 -0.51 9.58 45.60
N LYS A 130 -0.91 8.34 45.33
CA LYS A 130 -0.52 7.61 44.12
C LYS A 130 -1.13 8.24 42.87
N TYR A 131 -2.33 8.80 42.96
CA TYR A 131 -3.04 9.37 41.80
C TYR A 131 -2.44 10.71 41.37
N HIS A 132 -1.99 11.53 42.32
CA HIS A 132 -1.28 12.79 42.06
C HIS A 132 0.07 12.58 41.35
N ASN A 133 0.69 11.42 41.58
CA ASN A 133 1.98 11.05 40.99
C ASN A 133 1.84 10.25 39.67
N LEU A 134 0.61 10.04 39.17
CA LEU A 134 0.37 9.33 37.90
C LEU A 134 0.64 10.27 36.71
N PRO A 135 1.43 9.86 35.70
CA PRO A 135 1.68 10.70 34.54
C PRO A 135 0.40 10.93 33.72
N LEU A 136 0.08 12.20 33.46
CA LEU A 136 -1.09 12.63 32.67
C LEU A 136 -0.86 12.45 31.16
N ARG A 137 -0.94 11.20 30.69
CA ARG A 137 -0.70 10.84 29.28
C ARG A 137 -1.63 11.54 28.29
N ALA A 138 -2.87 11.82 28.70
CA ALA A 138 -3.85 12.41 27.80
C ALA A 138 -3.62 13.92 27.54
N LEU A 139 -2.75 14.57 28.34
CA LEU A 139 -2.28 15.95 28.13
C LEU A 139 -0.97 16.01 27.36
N GLN A 140 -0.54 14.89 26.81
CA GLN A 140 0.67 14.85 26.02
C GLN A 140 0.56 15.71 24.76
N ASN A 141 1.56 16.56 24.53
CA ASN A 141 1.68 17.22 23.25
C ASN A 141 1.98 16.19 22.15
N GLN A 142 1.15 16.18 21.11
CA GLN A 142 1.31 15.35 19.92
C GLN A 142 2.13 16.06 18.83
N ILE A 143 2.36 17.37 18.96
CA ILE A 143 3.13 18.18 18.02
C ILE A 143 4.63 18.09 18.33
N ALA A 144 5.42 17.77 17.31
CA ALA A 144 6.88 17.66 17.38
C ALA A 144 7.56 18.99 17.07
N SER A 145 7.24 19.60 15.93
CA SER A 145 7.73 20.93 15.53
C SER A 145 6.66 21.70 14.77
N GLU A 146 6.85 23.01 14.70
CA GLU A 146 6.03 23.90 13.88
C GLU A 146 6.96 24.79 13.07
N ASP A 147 6.89 24.67 11.75
CA ASP A 147 7.64 25.49 10.80
C ASP A 147 6.68 26.33 9.97
N GLU A 148 7.02 27.60 9.75
CA GLU A 148 6.17 28.52 8.97
C GLU A 148 5.93 28.06 7.52
N MET A 149 6.85 27.26 6.97
CA MET A 149 6.81 26.77 5.58
C MET A 149 6.20 25.37 5.46
N LEU A 150 6.50 24.47 6.40
CA LEU A 150 6.10 23.06 6.36
C LEU A 150 4.83 22.79 7.19
N GLY A 151 4.40 23.75 7.98
CA GLY A 151 3.26 23.58 8.88
C GLY A 151 3.66 22.83 10.15
N VAL A 152 2.71 22.08 10.69
CA VAL A 152 2.89 21.35 11.96
C VAL A 152 3.35 19.94 11.65
N THR A 153 4.42 19.51 12.30
CA THR A 153 4.83 18.11 12.27
C THR A 153 4.37 17.43 13.55
N HIS A 154 3.79 16.25 13.42
CA HIS A 154 3.37 15.46 14.57
C HIS A 154 4.44 14.43 14.95
N HIS A 155 4.50 14.07 16.23
CA HIS A 155 5.33 12.97 16.67
C HIS A 155 4.84 11.67 16.02
N CYS A 156 5.77 10.87 15.49
CA CYS A 156 5.41 9.53 15.04
C CYS A 156 4.87 8.73 16.24
N PRO A 157 3.70 8.06 16.10
CA PRO A 157 3.10 7.27 17.18
C PRO A 157 4.01 6.19 17.72
N LEU A 158 4.94 5.65 16.91
CA LEU A 158 5.86 4.59 17.28
C LEU A 158 7.19 5.09 17.88
N THR A 159 7.42 6.41 17.93
CA THR A 159 8.68 6.96 18.46
C THR A 159 8.80 6.65 19.95
N ILE A 160 9.79 5.82 20.29
CA ILE A 160 10.15 5.49 21.66
C ILE A 160 10.82 6.70 22.31
N ARG A 161 10.33 7.08 23.49
CA ARG A 161 10.80 8.27 24.19
C ARG A 161 12.05 8.03 25.00
N LYS A 162 12.90 9.05 25.02
CA LYS A 162 14.00 9.15 25.97
C LYS A 162 13.42 9.57 27.33
N ASN A 163 13.78 8.84 28.39
CA ASN A 163 13.37 9.20 29.75
C ASN A 163 14.03 10.52 30.15
N LEU A 164 13.25 11.59 30.32
CA LEU A 164 13.71 12.88 30.82
C LEU A 164 13.44 12.98 32.34
N GLY A 165 14.39 13.54 33.11
CA GLY A 165 14.23 13.84 34.54
C GLY A 165 14.42 12.65 35.50
N GLY A 166 13.78 12.71 36.69
CA GLY A 166 13.91 11.71 37.77
C GLY A 166 13.51 10.27 37.39
N TYR A 167 12.74 10.11 36.30
CA TYR A 167 12.38 8.82 35.72
C TYR A 167 13.51 8.17 34.90
N ALA A 168 14.61 8.89 34.62
CA ALA A 168 15.81 8.33 33.98
C ALA A 168 16.51 7.28 34.85
N ARG A 169 16.30 7.30 36.18
CA ARG A 169 16.87 6.32 37.12
C ARG A 169 16.09 5.00 37.16
N GLY A 170 14.89 4.94 36.56
CA GLY A 170 14.06 3.74 36.48
C GLY A 170 14.12 3.08 35.10
N ARG A 171 14.11 1.74 35.06
CA ARG A 171 13.99 0.91 33.83
C ARG A 171 12.60 1.03 33.15
N VAL A 172 11.85 2.09 33.41
CA VAL A 172 10.51 2.28 32.83
C VAL A 172 10.71 3.06 31.54
N ARG A 173 10.70 2.38 30.40
CA ARG A 173 10.59 3.06 29.10
C ARG A 173 9.25 3.77 29.06
N LEU A 174 9.26 5.07 28.81
CA LEU A 174 8.04 5.81 28.54
C LEU A 174 7.36 5.19 27.30
N PRO A 175 6.03 4.98 27.34
CA PRO A 175 5.30 4.47 26.20
C PRO A 175 5.39 5.45 25.01
N PRO A 176 5.20 4.96 23.78
CA PRO A 176 5.16 5.77 22.56
C PRO A 176 4.10 6.89 22.61
N TYR A 177 4.09 7.77 21.60
CA TYR A 177 3.00 8.74 21.34
C TYR A 177 1.74 8.04 20.79
N GLU A 178 1.34 6.97 21.45
CA GLU A 178 0.27 6.08 21.03
C GLU A 178 -1.10 6.72 21.31
N SER A 179 -1.71 7.30 20.27
CA SER A 179 -3.16 7.50 20.20
C SER A 179 -3.72 6.51 19.19
N GLY A 180 -4.91 5.94 19.45
CA GLY A 180 -5.51 4.95 18.55
C GLY A 180 -5.72 5.51 17.13
N HIS A 181 -6.08 6.80 17.03
CA HIS A 181 -6.20 7.49 15.75
C HIS A 181 -4.82 7.73 15.10
N GLY A 182 -3.82 8.15 15.86
CA GLY A 182 -2.46 8.35 15.35
C GLY A 182 -1.85 7.06 14.82
N LEU A 183 -2.00 5.94 15.53
CA LEU A 183 -1.58 4.62 15.06
C LEU A 183 -2.24 4.22 13.75
N LEU A 184 -3.56 4.48 13.62
CA LEU A 184 -4.30 4.16 12.41
C LEU A 184 -3.83 5.00 11.22
N MET A 185 -3.63 6.30 11.42
CA MET A 185 -3.13 7.19 10.38
C MET A 185 -1.71 6.81 9.96
N HIS A 186 -0.85 6.50 10.93
CA HIS A 186 0.51 6.03 10.64
C HIS A 186 0.54 4.68 9.93
N ALA A 187 -0.36 3.76 10.30
CA ALA A 187 -0.52 2.51 9.56
C ALA A 187 -1.01 2.74 8.13
N ASN A 188 -1.93 3.69 7.93
CA ASN A 188 -2.41 4.09 6.61
C ASN A 188 -1.29 4.68 5.76
N GLU A 189 -0.49 5.60 6.30
CA GLU A 189 0.71 6.15 5.64
C GLU A 189 1.64 5.01 5.19
N CYS A 190 1.99 4.10 6.09
CA CYS A 190 2.83 2.95 5.77
C CYS A 190 2.25 2.09 4.63
N LEU A 191 0.93 1.87 4.62
CA LEU A 191 0.28 1.11 3.56
C LEU A 191 0.24 1.88 2.24
N GLU A 192 0.10 3.20 2.28
CA GLU A 192 0.13 4.05 1.09
C GLU A 192 1.53 4.10 0.46
N LEU A 193 2.59 4.21 1.29
CA LEU A 193 3.97 4.09 0.82
C LEU A 193 4.19 2.77 0.08
N LEU A 194 3.72 1.68 0.68
CA LEU A 194 3.84 0.35 0.07
C LEU A 194 2.99 0.23 -1.21
N ASP A 195 1.79 0.81 -1.25
CA ASP A 195 0.96 0.77 -2.46
C ASP A 195 1.61 1.53 -3.63
N ASP A 196 2.21 2.68 -3.34
CA ASP A 196 2.96 3.46 -4.34
C ASP A 196 4.16 2.67 -4.88
N ASP A 197 4.96 2.08 -3.98
CA ASP A 197 6.16 1.31 -4.34
C ASP A 197 5.81 0.09 -5.23
N PHE A 198 4.67 -0.55 -4.95
CA PHE A 198 4.17 -1.68 -5.73
C PHE A 198 3.15 -1.29 -6.80
N GLY A 199 2.95 0.01 -7.06
CA GLY A 199 1.91 0.51 -7.95
C GLY A 199 2.03 -0.01 -9.38
N GLU A 200 3.27 -0.14 -9.90
CA GLU A 200 3.53 -0.69 -11.24
C GLU A 200 3.21 -2.19 -11.37
N THR A 201 3.34 -2.95 -10.29
CA THR A 201 3.13 -4.41 -10.24
C THR A 201 1.71 -4.81 -9.83
N GLY A 202 0.84 -3.85 -9.46
CA GLY A 202 -0.55 -4.11 -9.06
C GLY A 202 -0.88 -3.75 -7.60
N GLY A 203 -0.13 -2.81 -7.01
CA GLY A 203 -0.34 -2.25 -5.68
C GLY A 203 -0.06 -3.24 -4.55
N LEU A 204 -0.60 -2.96 -3.36
CA LEU A 204 -0.46 -3.77 -2.15
C LEU A 204 -0.77 -5.26 -2.32
N ILE A 205 -1.70 -5.59 -3.23
CA ILE A 205 -2.15 -6.96 -3.46
C ILE A 205 -1.06 -7.78 -4.20
N SER A 206 -0.19 -7.12 -4.96
CA SER A 206 0.94 -7.74 -5.65
C SER A 206 2.09 -8.11 -4.70
N MET A 207 2.11 -7.57 -3.48
CA MET A 207 3.13 -7.87 -2.48
C MET A 207 3.05 -9.32 -1.97
N LEU A 208 1.89 -9.95 -2.09
CA LEU A 208 1.73 -11.33 -1.63
C LEU A 208 2.50 -12.28 -2.54
N PRO A 209 3.37 -13.15 -1.97
CA PRO A 209 4.11 -14.12 -2.74
C PRO A 209 3.17 -15.07 -3.47
N PHE A 210 3.62 -15.58 -4.62
CA PHE A 210 2.88 -16.62 -5.32
C PHE A 210 2.89 -17.90 -4.48
N SER A 211 1.86 -18.75 -4.64
CA SER A 211 1.82 -20.07 -3.99
C SER A 211 2.80 -21.08 -4.63
N SER A 212 3.91 -20.61 -5.17
CA SER A 212 4.99 -21.44 -5.72
C SER A 212 5.71 -22.15 -4.57
N GLY A 213 6.28 -23.32 -4.82
CA GLY A 213 7.01 -24.07 -3.78
C GLY A 213 8.20 -23.30 -3.19
N ALA A 214 8.73 -22.31 -3.91
CA ALA A 214 9.84 -21.48 -3.46
C ALA A 214 9.42 -20.42 -2.41
N ASP A 215 8.18 -19.95 -2.47
CA ASP A 215 7.70 -18.84 -1.62
C ASP A 215 6.85 -19.32 -0.43
N SER A 216 6.81 -20.64 -0.21
CA SER A 216 6.04 -21.30 0.86
C SER A 216 6.32 -20.69 2.25
N GLU A 217 7.58 -20.41 2.57
CA GLU A 217 7.97 -19.84 3.86
C GLU A 217 7.50 -18.39 4.00
N GLN A 218 7.64 -17.59 2.93
CA GLN A 218 7.18 -16.20 2.91
C GLN A 218 5.65 -16.12 3.00
N MET A 219 4.93 -17.06 2.38
CA MET A 219 3.48 -17.19 2.53
C MET A 219 3.06 -17.58 3.94
N ALA A 220 3.82 -18.43 4.63
CA ALA A 220 3.58 -18.74 6.04
C ALA A 220 3.79 -17.49 6.93
N CYS A 221 4.82 -16.69 6.65
CA CYS A 221 5.04 -15.41 7.31
C CYS A 221 3.90 -14.43 7.04
N ALA A 222 3.46 -14.27 5.77
CA ALA A 222 2.35 -13.39 5.42
C ALA A 222 1.05 -13.79 6.14
N ARG A 223 0.78 -15.10 6.25
CA ARG A 223 -0.36 -15.63 7.03
C ARG A 223 -0.29 -15.33 8.52
N ASN A 224 0.90 -15.07 9.08
CA ASN A 224 1.05 -14.71 10.49
C ASN A 224 0.90 -13.20 10.73
N THR A 225 0.91 -12.38 9.68
CA THR A 225 0.67 -10.93 9.78
C THR A 225 -0.80 -10.60 9.56
N LEU A 226 -1.33 -9.61 10.30
CA LEU A 226 -2.70 -9.13 10.10
C LEU A 226 -2.90 -8.57 8.68
N THR A 227 -1.92 -7.80 8.19
CA THR A 227 -1.95 -7.24 6.83
C THR A 227 -1.98 -8.33 5.77
N GLY A 228 -1.14 -9.36 5.89
CA GLY A 228 -1.13 -10.47 4.93
C GLY A 228 -2.42 -11.29 4.97
N GLN A 229 -2.98 -11.57 6.16
CA GLN A 229 -4.28 -12.23 6.27
C GLN A 229 -5.40 -11.42 5.59
N TRP A 230 -5.41 -10.10 5.79
CA TRP A 230 -6.38 -9.21 5.17
C TRP A 230 -6.26 -9.19 3.64
N LEU A 231 -5.05 -9.06 3.11
CA LEU A 231 -4.79 -9.07 1.67
C LEU A 231 -5.17 -10.42 1.03
N ILE A 232 -4.81 -11.54 1.66
CA ILE A 232 -5.17 -12.90 1.21
C ILE A 232 -6.69 -13.07 1.18
N HIS A 233 -7.37 -12.62 2.24
CA HIS A 233 -8.83 -12.66 2.29
C HIS A 233 -9.45 -11.83 1.16
N HIS A 234 -8.91 -10.65 0.87
CA HIS A 234 -9.40 -9.80 -0.22
C HIS A 234 -9.21 -10.46 -1.59
N GLN A 235 -8.03 -11.04 -1.87
CA GLN A 235 -7.77 -11.80 -3.10
C GLN A 235 -8.77 -12.96 -3.27
N HIS A 236 -9.00 -13.75 -2.22
CA HIS A 236 -9.96 -14.85 -2.26
C HIS A 236 -11.39 -14.38 -2.47
N LEU A 237 -11.78 -13.24 -1.89
CA LEU A 237 -13.10 -12.65 -2.09
C LEU A 237 -13.29 -12.22 -3.55
N THR A 238 -12.30 -11.54 -4.14
CA THR A 238 -12.36 -11.14 -5.55
C THR A 238 -12.44 -12.35 -6.47
N LEU A 239 -11.64 -13.40 -6.22
CA LEU A 239 -11.69 -14.63 -7.00
C LEU A 239 -13.06 -15.32 -6.90
N ARG A 240 -13.61 -15.45 -5.68
CA ARG A 240 -14.94 -16.03 -5.47
C ARG A 240 -16.05 -15.20 -6.12
N GLN A 241 -15.96 -13.88 -6.03
CA GLN A 241 -16.91 -12.99 -6.70
C GLN A 241 -16.86 -13.21 -8.21
N ARG A 242 -15.65 -13.30 -8.78
CA ARG A 242 -15.46 -13.56 -10.21
C ARG A 242 -16.04 -14.91 -10.63
N GLU A 243 -15.80 -15.96 -9.85
CA GLU A 243 -16.39 -17.28 -10.07
C GLU A 243 -17.93 -17.21 -10.04
N LEU A 244 -18.50 -16.50 -9.06
CA LEU A 244 -19.95 -16.31 -8.96
C LEU A 244 -20.52 -15.50 -10.13
N GLU A 245 -19.83 -14.48 -10.62
CA GLU A 245 -20.23 -13.70 -11.80
C GLU A 245 -20.20 -14.57 -13.07
N CYS A 246 -19.17 -15.42 -13.23
CA CYS A 246 -19.09 -16.42 -14.29
C CYS A 246 -20.24 -17.43 -14.22
N ASP A 247 -20.50 -17.98 -13.04
CA ASP A 247 -21.56 -18.97 -12.83
C ASP A 247 -22.93 -18.34 -13.07
N LEU A 248 -23.15 -17.11 -12.60
CA LEU A 248 -24.38 -16.36 -12.83
C LEU A 248 -24.60 -16.09 -14.32
N ALA A 249 -23.56 -15.66 -15.05
CA ALA A 249 -23.64 -15.45 -16.50
C ALA A 249 -23.95 -16.77 -17.26
N ASN A 250 -23.31 -17.87 -16.87
CA ASN A 250 -23.59 -19.18 -17.43
C ASN A 250 -25.02 -19.67 -17.11
N LEU A 251 -25.53 -19.39 -15.91
CA LEU A 251 -26.91 -19.70 -15.56
C LEU A 251 -27.91 -18.83 -16.32
N THR A 252 -27.61 -17.55 -16.54
CA THR A 252 -28.45 -16.71 -17.38
C THR A 252 -28.49 -17.23 -18.80
N ASP A 253 -27.40 -17.75 -19.36
CA ASP A 253 -27.41 -18.32 -20.71
C ASP A 253 -28.25 -19.62 -20.81
N ILE A 254 -28.24 -20.44 -19.76
CA ILE A 254 -29.03 -21.68 -19.67
C ILE A 254 -30.52 -21.36 -19.53
N LEU A 255 -30.87 -20.30 -18.80
CA LEU A 255 -32.24 -19.89 -18.51
C LEU A 255 -32.81 -18.88 -19.51
N ALA A 256 -31.97 -18.22 -20.30
CA ALA A 256 -32.39 -17.23 -21.29
C ALA A 256 -33.04 -17.90 -22.50
N LYS A 257 -34.10 -17.25 -23.00
CA LYS A 257 -34.90 -17.63 -24.17
C LYS A 257 -35.58 -19.00 -24.02
N GLU A 258 -35.99 -19.57 -25.15
CA GLU A 258 -36.73 -20.81 -25.25
C GLU A 258 -35.78 -22.01 -25.10
N ALA A 259 -36.19 -22.97 -24.28
CA ALA A 259 -35.51 -24.26 -24.16
C ALA A 259 -36.32 -25.30 -24.94
N SER A 260 -35.68 -25.97 -25.89
CA SER A 260 -36.28 -27.11 -26.57
C SER A 260 -36.19 -28.33 -25.67
N ILE A 261 -37.26 -28.58 -24.93
CA ILE A 261 -37.44 -29.79 -24.13
C ILE A 261 -37.92 -30.91 -25.08
N PRO A 262 -37.29 -32.10 -25.05
CA PRO A 262 -37.78 -33.24 -25.83
C PRO A 262 -39.28 -33.47 -25.62
N ARG A 263 -40.06 -33.41 -26.71
CA ARG A 263 -41.54 -33.55 -26.71
C ARG A 263 -42.06 -34.80 -25.98
N GLN A 264 -41.23 -35.83 -25.88
CA GLN A 264 -41.52 -37.08 -25.18
C GLN A 264 -41.69 -36.90 -23.66
N ILE A 265 -41.00 -35.92 -23.05
CA ILE A 265 -41.13 -35.56 -21.63
C ILE A 265 -42.50 -34.94 -21.33
N LEU A 266 -43.09 -34.23 -22.30
CA LEU A 266 -44.39 -33.56 -22.14
C LEU A 266 -45.59 -34.46 -22.46
N HIS A 267 -45.41 -35.45 -23.35
CA HIS A 267 -46.53 -36.26 -23.88
C HIS A 267 -46.71 -37.63 -23.22
N TYR A 268 -45.69 -38.21 -22.58
CA TYR A 268 -45.80 -39.53 -21.94
C TYR A 268 -45.74 -39.43 -20.41
N PRO A 269 -46.73 -39.98 -19.67
CA PRO A 269 -46.68 -40.04 -18.21
C PRO A 269 -45.51 -40.95 -17.75
N PRO A 270 -44.98 -40.73 -16.53
CA PRO A 270 -43.71 -41.31 -16.07
C PRO A 270 -43.65 -42.85 -15.95
N GLU A 271 -44.76 -43.56 -16.18
CA GLU A 271 -44.87 -45.01 -15.95
C GLU A 271 -44.49 -45.88 -17.18
N GLU A 272 -44.50 -45.35 -18.40
CA GLU A 272 -44.17 -46.10 -19.64
C GLU A 272 -42.77 -45.78 -20.21
N HIS A 273 -41.81 -45.43 -19.36
CA HIS A 273 -40.44 -45.20 -19.83
C HIS A 273 -39.68 -46.51 -20.07
N ASP A 274 -39.72 -46.96 -21.32
CA ASP A 274 -38.80 -47.92 -21.89
C ASP A 274 -37.33 -47.53 -21.58
N ARG A 275 -36.43 -48.49 -21.38
CA ARG A 275 -35.01 -48.20 -21.01
C ARG A 275 -34.27 -47.31 -22.02
N ARG A 276 -34.78 -47.18 -23.24
CA ARG A 276 -34.23 -46.33 -24.31
C ARG A 276 -34.68 -44.87 -24.20
N THR A 277 -35.92 -44.60 -23.77
CA THR A 277 -36.46 -43.23 -23.63
C THR A 277 -35.84 -42.49 -22.44
N LYS A 278 -35.59 -43.17 -21.32
CA LYS A 278 -34.89 -42.61 -20.13
C LYS A 278 -33.50 -41.98 -20.38
N ARG A 279 -32.88 -42.25 -21.55
CA ARG A 279 -31.56 -41.70 -21.91
C ARG A 279 -31.66 -40.41 -22.73
N GLN A 280 -32.70 -40.26 -23.54
CA GLN A 280 -32.92 -39.08 -24.38
C GLN A 280 -33.52 -37.93 -23.56
N ASP A 281 -34.31 -38.25 -22.53
CA ASP A 281 -34.96 -37.28 -21.63
C ASP A 281 -33.98 -36.53 -20.69
N ARG A 282 -32.68 -36.83 -20.76
CA ARG A 282 -31.65 -36.19 -19.92
C ARG A 282 -31.04 -34.95 -20.54
N TYR A 283 -31.20 -34.75 -21.84
CA TYR A 283 -30.57 -33.65 -22.56
C TYR A 283 -31.59 -32.55 -22.81
N ILE A 284 -31.29 -31.36 -22.31
CA ILE A 284 -32.10 -30.16 -22.51
C ILE A 284 -31.30 -29.24 -23.42
N LEU A 285 -31.87 -28.92 -24.57
CA LEU A 285 -31.29 -27.93 -25.47
C LEU A 285 -31.73 -26.54 -25.00
N THR A 286 -30.77 -25.71 -24.61
CA THR A 286 -31.03 -24.38 -24.02
C THR A 286 -30.65 -23.27 -24.97
N ASN A 287 -31.38 -22.15 -24.92
CA ASN A 287 -31.14 -20.96 -25.74
C ASN A 287 -31.15 -21.27 -27.26
N ILE A 288 -32.06 -22.16 -27.70
CA ILE A 288 -32.26 -22.41 -29.13
C ILE A 288 -33.39 -21.49 -29.58
N GLY A 289 -33.02 -20.27 -29.96
CA GLY A 289 -33.90 -19.40 -30.73
C GLY A 289 -33.74 -19.63 -32.23
N ASP A 290 -34.63 -19.00 -33.00
CA ASP A 290 -34.59 -19.00 -34.46
C ASP A 290 -33.22 -18.51 -35.00
N ASP A 291 -32.55 -17.62 -34.27
CA ASP A 291 -31.23 -17.10 -34.61
C ASP A 291 -30.12 -18.16 -34.67
N VAL A 292 -30.19 -19.17 -33.79
CA VAL A 292 -29.20 -20.26 -33.77
C VAL A 292 -29.53 -21.31 -34.82
N THR A 293 -30.82 -21.59 -35.03
CA THR A 293 -31.23 -22.54 -36.07
C THR A 293 -30.88 -22.01 -37.46
N ASP A 294 -31.10 -20.72 -37.72
CA ASP A 294 -30.74 -20.08 -38.98
C ASP A 294 -29.22 -20.13 -39.21
N LEU A 295 -28.42 -19.88 -38.16
CA LEU A 295 -26.95 -19.97 -38.23
C LEU A 295 -26.48 -21.40 -38.57
N ILE A 296 -27.08 -22.42 -37.94
CA ILE A 296 -26.74 -23.84 -38.22
C ILE A 296 -27.10 -24.20 -39.66
N HIS A 297 -28.27 -23.76 -40.13
CA HIS A 297 -28.68 -23.98 -41.52
C HIS A 297 -27.75 -23.27 -42.50
N GLU A 298 -27.33 -22.03 -42.24
CA GLU A 298 -26.38 -21.32 -43.09
C GLU A 298 -25.04 -22.07 -43.22
N HIS A 299 -24.54 -22.65 -42.12
CA HIS A 299 -23.32 -23.45 -42.13
C HIS A 299 -23.48 -24.78 -42.86
N LEU A 300 -24.64 -25.44 -42.72
CA LEU A 300 -24.96 -26.65 -43.46
C LEU A 300 -25.08 -26.37 -44.97
N ASP A 301 -25.75 -25.29 -45.36
CA ASP A 301 -25.93 -24.89 -46.76
C ASP A 301 -24.58 -24.54 -47.43
N LYS A 302 -23.68 -23.87 -46.70
CA LYS A 302 -22.31 -23.60 -47.16
C LYS A 302 -21.55 -24.91 -47.42
N ARG A 303 -21.63 -25.85 -46.49
CA ARG A 303 -20.95 -27.15 -46.62
C ARG A 303 -21.54 -28.00 -47.73
N GLU A 304 -22.85 -27.96 -47.91
CA GLU A 304 -23.54 -28.58 -49.04
C GLU A 304 -23.03 -28.01 -50.37
N ALA A 305 -22.92 -26.68 -50.47
CA ALA A 305 -22.41 -26.04 -51.67
C ALA A 305 -20.95 -26.43 -51.99
N GLU A 306 -20.11 -26.63 -50.97
CA GLU A 306 -18.74 -27.12 -51.13
C GLU A 306 -18.70 -28.58 -51.61
N GLU A 307 -19.52 -29.45 -51.02
CA GLU A 307 -19.61 -30.86 -51.41
C GLU A 307 -20.17 -31.00 -52.83
N GLN A 308 -21.19 -30.22 -53.20
CA GLN A 308 -21.72 -30.15 -54.56
C GLN A 308 -20.65 -29.66 -55.56
N ARG A 309 -19.81 -28.68 -55.19
CA ARG A 309 -18.69 -28.23 -56.04
C ARG A 309 -17.65 -29.34 -56.21
N HIS A 310 -17.33 -30.06 -55.14
CA HIS A 310 -16.40 -31.18 -55.18
C HIS A 310 -16.93 -32.30 -56.08
N LEU A 311 -18.21 -32.65 -55.95
CA LEU A 311 -18.89 -33.64 -56.81
C LEU A 311 -18.85 -33.22 -58.28
N ARG A 312 -19.17 -31.96 -58.60
CA ARG A 312 -19.05 -31.43 -59.99
C ARG A 312 -17.63 -31.52 -60.53
N LEU A 313 -16.61 -31.29 -59.71
CA LEU A 313 -15.20 -31.45 -60.09
C LEU A 313 -14.84 -32.92 -60.35
N CYS A 314 -15.35 -33.84 -59.53
CA CYS A 314 -15.19 -35.28 -59.71
C CYS A 314 -15.87 -35.79 -60.99
N GLU A 315 -17.08 -35.31 -61.28
CA GLU A 315 -17.81 -35.60 -62.53
C GLU A 315 -17.05 -35.08 -63.76
N ALA A 316 -16.52 -33.85 -63.69
CA ALA A 316 -15.67 -33.29 -64.75
C ALA A 316 -14.38 -34.10 -64.99
N ARG A 317 -13.92 -34.86 -63.99
CA ARG A 317 -12.79 -35.80 -64.08
C ARG A 317 -13.20 -37.22 -64.50
N GLY A 318 -14.47 -37.44 -64.86
CA GLY A 318 -15.00 -38.70 -65.38
C GLY A 318 -15.47 -39.70 -64.32
N VAL A 319 -15.57 -39.30 -63.05
CA VAL A 319 -16.10 -40.15 -61.99
C VAL A 319 -17.63 -40.00 -61.97
N HIS A 320 -18.36 -41.04 -62.37
CA HIS A 320 -19.83 -41.03 -62.36
C HIS A 320 -20.38 -41.38 -60.97
N THR A 321 -21.00 -40.41 -60.32
CA THR A 321 -21.57 -40.51 -58.97
C THR A 321 -23.08 -40.75 -59.02
N LYS A 322 -23.51 -41.91 -59.53
CA LYS A 322 -24.94 -42.26 -59.49
C LYS A 322 -25.38 -42.51 -58.04
N GLY A 323 -26.16 -41.58 -57.48
CA GLY A 323 -26.79 -41.71 -56.15
C GLY A 323 -26.28 -40.78 -55.06
N HIS A 324 -25.42 -39.80 -55.37
CA HIS A 324 -24.94 -38.82 -54.38
C HIS A 324 -25.83 -37.58 -54.21
N ASP A 325 -26.95 -37.48 -54.93
CA ASP A 325 -27.93 -36.39 -54.75
C ASP A 325 -28.70 -36.51 -53.41
N GLN A 326 -28.58 -37.65 -52.71
CA GLN A 326 -29.18 -37.89 -51.40
C GLN A 326 -28.08 -38.32 -50.44
N GLY A 327 -27.67 -37.39 -49.57
CA GLY A 327 -26.61 -37.60 -48.60
C GLY A 327 -26.90 -36.88 -47.28
N ILE A 328 -26.18 -37.26 -46.22
CA ILE A 328 -26.22 -36.58 -44.93
C ILE A 328 -25.03 -35.64 -44.88
N ILE A 329 -25.29 -34.34 -44.80
CA ILE A 329 -24.25 -33.34 -44.54
C ILE A 329 -23.95 -33.35 -43.05
N GLN A 330 -22.68 -33.50 -42.71
CA GLN A 330 -22.21 -33.51 -41.33
C GLN A 330 -21.64 -32.14 -40.98
N LEU A 331 -22.06 -31.56 -39.86
CA LEU A 331 -21.47 -30.34 -39.32
C LEU A 331 -21.03 -30.58 -37.88
N ASP A 332 -19.76 -30.30 -37.60
CA ASP A 332 -19.22 -30.37 -36.26
C ASP A 332 -19.39 -29.01 -35.59
N VAL A 333 -20.24 -28.95 -34.56
CA VAL A 333 -20.57 -27.72 -33.84
C VAL A 333 -20.01 -27.76 -32.42
N VAL A 334 -19.22 -26.75 -32.04
CA VAL A 334 -18.70 -26.61 -30.68
C VAL A 334 -19.84 -26.23 -29.73
N SER A 335 -20.23 -27.18 -28.88
CA SER A 335 -21.33 -27.01 -27.93
C SER A 335 -20.84 -27.00 -26.49
N ARG A 336 -21.43 -26.14 -25.65
CA ARG A 336 -21.12 -26.09 -24.21
C ARG A 336 -22.11 -26.97 -23.46
N VAL A 337 -21.58 -27.82 -22.59
CA VAL A 337 -22.37 -28.79 -21.82
C VAL A 337 -22.28 -28.47 -20.33
N SER A 338 -23.44 -28.19 -19.72
CA SER A 338 -23.56 -27.75 -18.34
C SER A 338 -24.38 -28.74 -17.51
N ARG A 339 -24.01 -28.90 -16.24
CA ARG A 339 -24.76 -29.70 -15.26
C ARG A 339 -24.74 -29.01 -13.90
N ILE A 340 -25.75 -29.28 -13.08
CA ILE A 340 -25.79 -28.79 -11.70
C ILE A 340 -24.77 -29.58 -10.86
N LYS A 341 -23.85 -28.87 -10.22
CA LYS A 341 -22.82 -29.45 -9.35
C LYS A 341 -23.49 -30.18 -8.16
N GLY A 342 -23.02 -31.38 -7.83
CA GLY A 342 -23.51 -32.16 -6.68
C GLY A 342 -24.60 -33.20 -6.97
N HIS A 343 -25.30 -33.11 -8.11
CA HIS A 343 -26.43 -34.01 -8.44
C HIS A 343 -26.06 -35.26 -9.26
N GLY A 344 -24.77 -35.56 -9.44
CA GLY A 344 -24.29 -36.84 -9.98
C GLY A 344 -24.90 -37.25 -11.34
N LYS A 345 -25.13 -38.55 -11.53
CA LYS A 345 -25.61 -39.17 -12.79
C LYS A 345 -27.12 -38.97 -13.07
N GLU A 346 -27.83 -38.34 -12.13
CA GLU A 346 -29.29 -38.15 -12.19
C GLU A 346 -29.68 -36.73 -12.62
N SER A 347 -28.73 -35.79 -12.64
CA SER A 347 -28.97 -34.43 -13.12
C SER A 347 -29.23 -34.36 -14.64
N PRO A 348 -30.15 -33.48 -15.08
CA PRO A 348 -30.28 -33.14 -16.50
C PRO A 348 -29.01 -32.43 -16.99
N ILE A 349 -28.68 -32.68 -18.24
CA ILE A 349 -27.54 -32.12 -18.95
C ILE A 349 -28.08 -31.03 -19.88
N PHE A 350 -27.62 -29.80 -19.68
CA PHE A 350 -27.97 -28.67 -20.53
C PHE A 350 -26.93 -28.54 -21.64
N ILE A 351 -27.38 -28.46 -22.88
CA ILE A 351 -26.53 -28.32 -24.06
C ILE A 351 -26.87 -26.99 -24.72
N LEU A 352 -25.85 -26.14 -24.83
CA LEU A 352 -25.87 -24.88 -25.56
C LEU A 352 -25.13 -25.09 -26.90
N PRO A 353 -25.85 -25.18 -28.03
CA PRO A 353 -25.23 -25.33 -29.34
C PRO A 353 -24.55 -24.04 -29.81
N CYS A 354 -23.63 -24.18 -30.76
CA CYS A 354 -22.88 -23.06 -31.37
C CYS A 354 -22.23 -22.14 -30.33
N SER A 355 -21.74 -22.70 -29.22
CA SER A 355 -21.29 -21.90 -28.07
C SER A 355 -20.26 -20.84 -28.45
N GLU A 356 -19.46 -21.06 -29.51
CA GLU A 356 -18.49 -20.15 -30.13
C GLU A 356 -19.05 -18.92 -30.85
N GLU A 357 -20.13 -19.09 -31.62
CA GLU A 357 -20.67 -18.04 -32.49
C GLU A 357 -22.04 -17.54 -32.02
N HIS A 358 -22.55 -18.08 -30.91
CA HIS A 358 -23.88 -17.79 -30.41
C HIS A 358 -24.03 -16.31 -30.02
N PRO A 359 -24.94 -15.53 -30.67
CA PRO A 359 -25.06 -14.09 -30.45
C PRO A 359 -25.52 -13.75 -29.03
N GLY A 360 -26.34 -14.60 -28.41
CA GLY A 360 -26.80 -14.43 -27.03
C GLY A 360 -25.77 -14.71 -25.92
N VAL A 361 -24.57 -15.21 -26.26
CA VAL A 361 -23.55 -15.67 -25.28
C VAL A 361 -22.28 -14.80 -25.34
N LEU A 362 -22.26 -13.77 -26.20
CA LEU A 362 -21.14 -12.86 -26.37
C LEU A 362 -20.76 -12.14 -25.07
N ALA A 363 -21.74 -11.65 -24.31
CA ALA A 363 -21.50 -10.99 -23.03
C ALA A 363 -20.88 -11.92 -21.98
N THR A 364 -21.35 -13.17 -21.90
CA THR A 364 -20.79 -14.20 -21.01
C THR A 364 -19.35 -14.53 -21.39
N ARG A 365 -19.02 -14.56 -22.68
CA ARG A 365 -17.64 -14.79 -23.16
C ARG A 365 -16.72 -13.64 -22.84
N GLU A 366 -17.19 -12.41 -23.03
CA GLU A 366 -16.44 -11.22 -22.64
C GLU A 366 -16.16 -11.23 -21.14
N ALA A 367 -17.17 -11.60 -20.34
CA ALA A 367 -17.01 -11.79 -18.89
C ALA A 367 -15.96 -12.88 -18.61
N GLU A 368 -16.07 -14.07 -19.19
CA GLU A 368 -15.12 -15.20 -19.04
C GLU A 368 -13.67 -14.85 -19.40
N ARG A 369 -13.47 -14.14 -20.50
CA ARG A 369 -12.13 -13.71 -20.96
C ARG A 369 -11.53 -12.62 -20.09
N LYS A 370 -12.37 -11.83 -19.41
CA LYS A 370 -11.90 -10.75 -18.55
C LYS A 370 -11.25 -11.34 -17.29
N ALA A 371 -9.97 -11.02 -17.11
CA ALA A 371 -9.25 -11.31 -15.87
C ALA A 371 -9.90 -10.55 -14.69
N PRO A 372 -9.89 -11.11 -13.47
CA PRO A 372 -10.35 -10.39 -12.29
C PRO A 372 -9.47 -9.14 -12.11
N GLU A 373 -10.05 -7.98 -12.34
CA GLU A 373 -9.35 -6.71 -12.21
C GLU A 373 -9.77 -6.08 -10.88
N ILE A 374 -8.84 -6.04 -9.92
CA ILE A 374 -9.03 -5.27 -8.71
C ILE A 374 -8.72 -3.82 -9.05
N ARG A 375 -9.72 -3.08 -9.52
CA ARG A 375 -9.60 -1.64 -9.70
C ARG A 375 -9.69 -0.97 -8.35
N LEU A 376 -8.54 -0.74 -7.73
CA LEU A 376 -8.43 0.33 -6.75
C LEU A 376 -8.82 1.63 -7.46
N VAL A 377 -9.71 2.42 -6.85
CA VAL A 377 -10.10 3.72 -7.41
C VAL A 377 -8.83 4.53 -7.53
N ALA A 378 -8.41 4.80 -8.78
CA ALA A 378 -7.21 5.58 -9.06
C ALA A 378 -7.32 6.90 -8.30
N ARG A 379 -6.49 7.05 -7.26
CA ARG A 379 -6.39 8.31 -6.54
C ARG A 379 -5.78 9.33 -7.49
N LYS A 380 -6.23 10.58 -7.38
CA LYS A 380 -5.53 11.68 -8.06
C LYS A 380 -4.09 11.67 -7.55
N PRO A 381 -3.06 11.78 -8.42
CA PRO A 381 -1.69 11.86 -7.95
C PRO A 381 -1.60 13.09 -7.05
N ASP A 382 -1.38 12.85 -5.77
CA ASP A 382 -1.33 13.92 -4.78
C ASP A 382 -0.10 14.80 -5.01
N LYS A 383 -0.14 15.99 -4.42
CA LYS A 383 0.99 16.93 -4.39
C LYS A 383 2.28 16.29 -3.87
N GLU A 384 2.18 15.15 -3.19
CA GLU A 384 3.27 14.39 -2.57
C GLU A 384 4.10 13.58 -3.56
N ALA A 385 3.51 13.01 -4.61
CA ALA A 385 4.27 12.37 -5.69
C ALA A 385 5.20 13.40 -6.37
N LYS A 386 4.74 14.65 -6.49
CA LYS A 386 5.58 15.77 -6.96
C LYS A 386 6.67 16.14 -5.96
N ARG A 387 6.44 16.00 -4.65
CA ARG A 387 7.45 16.28 -3.60
C ARG A 387 8.51 15.19 -3.51
N ARG A 388 8.14 13.90 -3.62
CA ARG A 388 9.13 12.81 -3.73
C ARG A 388 10.05 13.01 -4.92
N GLN A 389 9.50 13.36 -6.08
CA GLN A 389 10.31 13.69 -7.26
C GLN A 389 11.26 14.87 -7.02
N VAL A 390 10.83 15.89 -6.27
CA VAL A 390 11.69 17.03 -5.91
C VAL A 390 12.80 16.61 -4.95
N PHE A 391 12.48 15.81 -3.92
CA PHE A 391 13.47 15.31 -2.96
C PHE A 391 14.48 14.36 -3.62
N GLU A 392 14.02 13.42 -4.45
CA GLU A 392 14.89 12.53 -5.22
C GLU A 392 15.79 13.32 -6.18
N ALA A 393 15.27 14.38 -6.80
CA ALA A 393 16.07 15.28 -7.63
C ALA A 393 17.11 16.05 -6.80
N GLU A 394 16.79 16.43 -5.57
CA GLU A 394 17.71 17.12 -4.66
C GLU A 394 18.83 16.20 -4.16
N VAL A 395 18.49 14.98 -3.75
CA VAL A 395 19.46 13.92 -3.38
C VAL A 395 20.31 13.53 -4.59
N ALA A 396 19.72 13.42 -5.79
CA ALA A 396 20.46 13.16 -7.02
C ALA A 396 21.43 14.31 -7.35
N ALA A 397 21.03 15.56 -7.10
CA ALA A 397 21.91 16.72 -7.29
C ALA A 397 23.05 16.74 -6.27
N GLU A 398 22.79 16.36 -5.02
CA GLU A 398 23.80 16.31 -3.97
C GLU A 398 24.82 15.19 -4.22
N THR A 399 24.34 13.98 -4.52
CA THR A 399 25.20 12.85 -4.93
C THR A 399 26.01 13.15 -6.19
N ALA A 400 25.45 13.89 -7.16
CA ALA A 400 26.21 14.34 -8.34
C ALA A 400 27.34 15.33 -7.97
N ARG A 401 27.10 16.24 -7.02
CA ARG A 401 28.13 17.17 -6.51
C ARG A 401 29.24 16.42 -5.78
N GLU A 402 28.89 15.43 -4.95
CA GLU A 402 29.87 14.56 -4.29
C GLU A 402 30.70 13.78 -5.31
N LEU A 403 30.06 13.21 -6.34
CA LEU A 403 30.75 12.51 -7.41
C LEU A 403 31.74 13.42 -8.16
N GLU A 404 31.35 14.65 -8.46
CA GLU A 404 32.26 15.63 -9.08
C GLU A 404 33.44 15.98 -8.18
N ARG A 405 33.20 16.13 -6.87
CA ARG A 405 34.27 16.38 -5.90
C ARG A 405 35.28 15.22 -5.89
N VAL A 406 34.79 13.98 -5.80
CA VAL A 406 35.64 12.77 -5.83
C VAL A 406 36.40 12.67 -7.15
N ARG A 407 35.79 13.00 -8.29
CA ARG A 407 36.47 13.03 -9.59
C ARG A 407 37.61 14.05 -9.62
N ARG A 408 37.42 15.25 -9.05
CA ARG A 408 38.48 16.28 -8.98
C ARG A 408 39.63 15.82 -8.08
N GLU A 409 39.32 15.25 -6.92
CA GLU A 409 40.32 14.70 -5.99
C GLU A 409 41.13 13.56 -6.66
N HIS A 410 40.45 12.68 -7.42
CA HIS A 410 41.11 11.61 -8.17
C HIS A 410 42.05 12.13 -9.27
N VAL A 411 41.70 13.21 -9.98
CA VAL A 411 42.59 13.82 -10.99
C VAL A 411 43.83 14.41 -10.34
N VAL A 412 43.69 15.09 -9.20
CA VAL A 412 44.84 15.64 -8.44
C VAL A 412 45.75 14.52 -7.97
N LEU A 413 45.19 13.46 -7.37
CA LEU A 413 45.96 12.29 -6.93
C LEU A 413 46.68 11.60 -8.09
N ARG A 414 46.03 11.46 -9.25
CA ARG A 414 46.65 10.90 -10.45
C ARG A 414 47.84 11.74 -10.89
N HIS A 415 47.72 13.06 -10.91
CA HIS A 415 48.81 13.95 -11.30
C HIS A 415 49.99 13.89 -10.33
N LEU A 416 49.72 13.83 -9.02
CA LEU A 416 50.77 13.64 -8.01
C LEU A 416 51.50 12.30 -8.17
N TYR A 417 50.75 11.24 -8.47
CA TYR A 417 51.32 9.92 -8.74
C TYR A 417 52.21 9.92 -9.99
N GLU A 418 51.78 10.57 -11.06
CA GLU A 418 52.57 10.75 -12.29
C GLU A 418 53.84 11.57 -12.03
N GLN A 419 53.78 12.64 -11.23
CA GLN A 419 54.95 13.41 -10.83
C GLN A 419 55.93 12.56 -10.00
N GLN A 420 55.42 11.73 -9.09
CA GLN A 420 56.26 10.82 -8.29
C GLN A 420 56.93 9.75 -9.16
N LEU A 421 56.21 9.19 -10.12
CA LEU A 421 56.77 8.27 -11.13
C LEU A 421 57.85 8.96 -11.98
N ALA A 422 57.62 10.18 -12.43
CA ALA A 422 58.59 10.95 -13.22
C ALA A 422 59.87 11.25 -12.42
N LEU A 423 59.76 11.56 -11.12
CA LEU A 423 60.90 11.72 -10.23
C LEU A 423 61.68 10.42 -10.04
N MET A 424 60.98 9.29 -9.89
CA MET A 424 61.60 7.96 -9.78
C MET A 424 62.35 7.56 -11.06
N VAL A 425 61.80 7.87 -12.25
CA VAL A 425 62.45 7.62 -13.54
C VAL A 425 63.63 8.59 -13.79
N GLY A 426 63.50 9.85 -13.38
CA GLY A 426 64.57 10.86 -13.50
C GLY A 426 65.80 10.57 -12.64
N MET A 427 65.64 9.90 -11.49
CA MET A 427 66.77 9.44 -10.67
C MET A 427 67.42 8.15 -11.18
N GLY A 428 66.85 7.47 -12.18
CA GLY A 428 67.38 6.25 -12.77
C GLY A 428 68.40 6.44 -13.90
N ASN A 429 68.50 7.65 -14.48
CA ASN A 429 69.37 7.94 -15.62
C ASN A 429 70.46 8.96 -15.27
N GLY A 430 71.53 8.48 -14.63
CA GLY A 430 72.83 9.17 -14.60
C GLY A 430 73.48 9.16 -16.01
N PRO A 431 74.28 10.18 -16.36
CA PRO A 431 74.73 10.36 -17.73
C PRO A 431 75.88 9.41 -18.06
N ASP A 432 75.63 8.44 -18.93
CA ASP A 432 76.69 7.63 -19.54
C ASP A 432 77.09 8.25 -20.88
N GLU A 433 78.36 8.65 -20.96
CA GLU A 433 78.95 9.34 -22.10
C GLU A 433 79.05 8.43 -23.34
N GLY A 434 78.54 8.95 -24.45
CA GLY A 434 79.21 8.94 -25.75
C GLY A 434 79.73 7.61 -26.31
N LYS A 435 79.05 7.10 -27.35
CA LYS A 435 79.75 6.68 -28.58
C LYS A 435 78.84 6.60 -29.81
N LYS A 436 79.23 7.40 -30.80
CA LYS A 436 78.83 7.37 -32.21
C LYS A 436 78.73 5.94 -32.75
N ARG A 437 77.68 5.66 -33.53
CA ARG A 437 77.82 5.03 -34.86
C ARG A 437 76.59 5.30 -35.73
N LYS A 438 76.92 5.72 -36.95
CA LYS A 438 76.07 6.07 -38.10
C LYS A 438 76.09 4.88 -39.05
N ARG A 439 75.04 4.74 -39.90
CA ARG A 439 74.79 3.76 -40.99
C ARG A 439 73.83 2.63 -40.59
N VAL A 440 72.87 2.15 -41.40
CA VAL A 440 72.49 2.37 -42.81
C VAL A 440 71.18 1.57 -43.04
N GLU A 441 70.33 2.08 -43.95
CA GLU A 441 69.35 1.39 -44.83
C GLU A 441 68.17 0.54 -44.28
N ASP A 442 67.00 0.91 -44.85
CA ASP A 442 66.03 0.08 -45.58
C ASP A 442 64.98 -0.82 -44.90
N GLY A 443 63.77 -0.72 -45.47
CA GLY A 443 62.61 -1.60 -45.32
C GLY A 443 61.48 -0.94 -44.50
N GLY A 444 60.34 -0.54 -45.05
CA GLY A 444 59.56 -1.09 -46.16
C GLY A 444 58.36 -1.87 -45.62
N SER A 445 57.15 -1.54 -46.11
CA SER A 445 55.81 -2.14 -45.84
C SER A 445 55.21 -1.83 -44.46
N GLY A 446 54.02 -1.22 -44.35
CA GLY A 446 52.69 -1.71 -44.77
C GLY A 446 52.01 -2.21 -43.47
N ASN A 447 50.79 -1.88 -43.06
CA ASN A 447 49.52 -1.76 -43.74
C ASN A 447 48.49 -1.34 -42.63
N THR A 448 47.44 -0.58 -42.99
CA THR A 448 45.99 -0.78 -42.66
C THR A 448 45.62 -1.36 -41.27
N GLU A 449 44.75 -0.78 -40.43
CA GLU A 449 43.29 -0.63 -40.55
C GLU A 449 42.82 0.30 -39.40
N ARG A 450 42.03 1.37 -39.61
CA ARG A 450 40.55 1.41 -39.67
C ARG A 450 39.81 0.69 -38.53
N THR A 451 39.44 1.48 -37.51
CA THR A 451 38.09 1.65 -36.88
C THR A 451 37.40 0.45 -36.20
N PRO A 452 36.45 0.65 -35.27
CA PRO A 452 35.68 1.87 -34.92
C PRO A 452 36.10 2.57 -33.64
#